data_AF-A0AAV4GQB3-F1
#
_entry.id   AF-A0AAV4GQB3-F1
#
_cell.length_a   1.000
_cell.length_b   1.000
_cell.length_c   1.000
_cell.angle_alpha   90.00
_cell.angle_beta   90.00
_cell.angle_gamma   90.00
#
_symmetry.space_group_name_H-M   'P 1'
#
loop_
_entity.id
_entity.type
_entity.pdbx_description
1 polymer ?
#
loop_
_entity_poly.entity_id
_entity_poly.type
_entity_poly.pdbx_seq_one_letter_code
_entity_poly.pdbx_strand_id
1 'polypeptide(L)'
;MRKRLCIPSGDVDFPSCDVDLDGRLATYRDARSFEEIGRANPEVRPGGRYAPSTCTSRHRVAIVVPYRNREEHLKILMRNLHPMLQRQQLDYGIYIIDQYVSVVLRPSGSGVIPKEQGFRY
;
A
#
# COMPACT_ATOMS: atom_id res chain seq x y z
N MET A 1 18.30 15.72 -8.25
CA MET A 1 18.71 14.31 -8.08
C MET A 1 17.75 13.42 -8.86
N ARG A 2 18.17 12.90 -10.01
CA ARG A 2 17.34 12.04 -10.88
C ARG A 2 17.51 10.59 -10.42
N LYS A 3 16.50 10.03 -9.74
CA LYS A 3 16.43 8.57 -9.52
C LYS A 3 16.17 7.94 -10.88
N ARG A 4 17.20 7.31 -11.44
CA ARG A 4 17.06 6.54 -12.67
C ARG A 4 16.12 5.37 -12.39
N LEU A 5 15.19 5.23 -13.33
CA LEU A 5 14.41 4.07 -13.67
C LEU A 5 15.25 2.79 -13.50
N CYS A 6 14.65 1.73 -12.96
CA CYS A 6 15.20 0.38 -12.95
C CYS A 6 15.51 -0.04 -14.40
N ILE A 7 16.75 0.15 -14.83
CA ILE A 7 17.33 -0.63 -15.92
C ILE A 7 18.22 -1.64 -15.19
N PRO A 8 17.86 -2.93 -15.14
CA PRO A 8 18.80 -3.93 -14.69
C PRO A 8 19.82 -4.08 -15.81
N SER A 9 20.94 -3.38 -15.69
CA SER A 9 22.15 -3.70 -16.43
C SER A 9 22.83 -4.84 -15.70
N GLY A 10 22.64 -6.06 -16.19
CA GLY A 10 23.27 -7.28 -15.70
C GLY A 10 22.25 -8.22 -15.05
N ASP A 11 22.14 -9.42 -15.60
CA ASP A 11 21.29 -10.52 -15.16
C ASP A 11 21.66 -10.95 -13.72
N VAL A 12 20.99 -10.35 -12.72
CA VAL A 12 20.90 -10.94 -11.39
C VAL A 12 19.57 -11.70 -11.38
N ASP A 13 19.62 -12.96 -11.80
CA ASP A 13 18.50 -13.89 -11.65
C ASP A 13 18.30 -14.16 -10.16
N PHE A 14 17.56 -13.26 -9.50
CA PHE A 14 17.08 -13.52 -8.16
C PHE A 14 16.20 -14.77 -8.19
N PRO A 15 16.39 -15.72 -7.25
CA PRO A 15 15.54 -16.89 -7.18
C PRO A 15 14.08 -16.48 -7.00
N SER A 16 13.15 -17.32 -7.48
CA SER A 16 11.74 -17.11 -7.19
C SER A 16 11.52 -17.17 -5.69
N CYS A 17 10.74 -16.24 -5.16
CA CYS A 17 10.36 -16.21 -3.75
C CYS A 17 9.66 -17.52 -3.32
N ASP A 18 10.16 -18.16 -2.26
CA ASP A 18 9.50 -19.26 -1.57
C ASP A 18 8.68 -18.70 -0.40
N VAL A 19 7.38 -19.02 -0.37
CA VAL A 19 6.45 -18.41 0.59
C VAL A 19 6.73 -18.96 1.99
N ASP A 20 7.17 -18.10 2.91
CA ASP A 20 7.45 -18.45 4.30
C ASP A 20 6.24 -18.14 5.19
N LEU A 21 5.32 -19.10 5.27
CA LEU A 21 4.10 -19.00 6.08
C LEU A 21 4.29 -19.69 7.42
N ASP A 22 4.78 -18.94 8.41
CA ASP A 22 4.84 -19.34 9.84
C ASP A 22 3.47 -19.60 10.51
N GLY A 23 2.38 -19.62 9.73
CA GLY A 23 1.03 -19.85 10.23
C GLY A 23 0.45 -18.67 10.99
N ARG A 24 0.33 -18.77 12.32
CA ARG A 24 -0.43 -17.80 13.14
C ARG A 24 0.24 -16.42 13.13
N LEU A 25 -0.52 -15.39 12.74
CA LEU A 25 -0.11 -14.00 12.82
C LEU A 25 -0.77 -13.32 14.03
N ALA A 26 -0.03 -12.45 14.73
CA ALA A 26 -0.61 -11.61 15.78
C ALA A 26 -1.60 -10.62 15.17
N THR A 27 -2.85 -10.64 15.63
CA THR A 27 -3.88 -9.70 15.20
C THR A 27 -4.04 -8.57 16.21
N TYR A 28 -3.87 -7.34 15.75
CA TYR A 28 -4.01 -6.14 16.57
C TYR A 28 -5.40 -5.51 16.39
N ARG A 29 -5.94 -4.95 17.47
CA ARG A 29 -7.24 -4.25 17.49
C ARG A 29 -7.11 -2.76 17.81
N ASP A 30 -5.94 -2.30 18.24
CA ASP A 30 -5.68 -0.89 18.53
C ASP A 30 -5.18 -0.15 17.30
N ALA A 31 -5.78 1.02 17.04
CA ALA A 31 -5.37 1.91 15.97
C ALA A 31 -4.09 2.66 16.36
N ARG A 32 -3.07 2.56 15.50
CA ARG A 32 -1.83 3.33 15.57
C ARG A 32 -1.79 4.40 14.50
N SER A 33 -0.99 5.43 14.70
CA SER A 33 -0.76 6.42 13.65
C SER A 33 -0.12 5.78 12.42
N PHE A 34 -0.39 6.32 11.23
CA PHE A 34 0.24 5.85 10.00
C PHE A 34 1.77 5.96 10.05
N GLU A 35 2.28 6.95 10.77
CA GLU A 35 3.71 7.13 10.98
C GLU A 35 4.32 5.98 11.80
N GLU A 36 3.70 5.60 12.92
CA GLU A 36 4.14 4.44 13.72
C GLU A 36 4.09 3.15 12.89
N ILE A 37 3.04 2.97 12.09
CA ILE A 37 2.91 1.80 11.21
C ILE A 37 4.04 1.80 10.16
N GLY A 38 4.35 2.96 9.56
CA GLY A 38 5.46 3.10 8.61
C GLY A 38 6.81 2.82 9.25
N ARG A 39 7.08 3.33 10.47
CA ARG A 39 8.31 3.04 11.21
C ARG A 39 8.45 1.56 11.56
N ALA A 40 7.34 0.88 11.85
CA ALA A 40 7.32 -0.56 12.10
C ALA A 40 7.54 -1.41 10.83
N ASN A 41 7.37 -0.82 9.64
CA ASN A 41 7.49 -1.49 8.34
C ASN A 41 8.46 -0.73 7.41
N PRO A 42 9.77 -0.68 7.73
CA PRO A 42 10.74 0.17 7.03
C PRO A 42 10.95 -0.20 5.56
N GLU A 43 10.60 -1.44 5.16
CA GLU A 43 10.70 -1.91 3.78
C GLU A 43 9.55 -1.42 2.88
N VAL A 44 8.47 -0.92 3.49
CA VAL A 44 7.34 -0.36 2.75
C VAL A 44 7.71 1.05 2.28
N ARG A 45 7.68 1.23 0.97
CA ARG A 45 7.93 2.53 0.33
C ARG A 45 6.72 3.45 0.48
N PRO A 46 6.92 4.78 0.35
CA PRO A 46 5.83 5.75 0.34
C PRO A 46 4.69 5.35 -0.61
N GLY A 47 3.45 5.52 -0.16
CA GLY A 47 2.26 5.08 -0.89
C GLY A 47 1.92 3.60 -0.72
N GLY A 48 2.43 2.93 0.32
CA GLY A 48 2.02 1.57 0.68
C GLY A 48 2.47 0.49 -0.31
N ARG A 49 3.65 0.67 -0.91
CA ARG A 49 4.23 -0.28 -1.87
C ARG A 49 5.38 -1.06 -1.28
N TYR A 50 5.42 -2.36 -1.53
CA TYR A 50 6.49 -3.24 -1.10
C TYR A 50 6.83 -4.21 -2.22
N ALA A 51 8.12 -4.51 -2.37
CA ALA A 51 8.59 -5.62 -3.18
C ALA A 51 9.82 -6.22 -2.50
N PRO A 52 9.96 -7.55 -2.47
CA PRO A 52 11.13 -8.21 -1.89
C PRO A 52 12.41 -7.76 -2.59
N SER A 53 13.46 -7.54 -1.82
CA SER A 53 14.78 -7.10 -2.31
C SER A 53 15.72 -8.26 -2.61
N THR A 54 15.42 -9.44 -2.08
CA THR A 54 16.27 -10.64 -2.11
C THR A 54 15.80 -11.72 -3.09
N CYS A 55 14.55 -11.66 -3.55
CA CYS A 55 13.94 -12.64 -4.44
C CYS A 55 12.98 -11.97 -5.42
N THR A 56 12.69 -12.62 -6.54
CA THR A 56 11.66 -12.15 -7.48
C THR A 56 10.31 -12.71 -7.08
N SER A 57 9.37 -11.82 -6.72
CA SER A 57 8.03 -12.25 -6.35
C SER A 57 7.30 -12.86 -7.54
N ARG A 58 6.59 -13.98 -7.30
CA ARG A 58 5.73 -14.65 -8.28
C ARG A 58 4.46 -13.85 -8.58
N HIS A 59 4.04 -12.99 -7.66
CA HIS A 59 2.77 -12.31 -7.72
C HIS A 59 2.94 -10.81 -7.55
N ARG A 60 2.40 -10.05 -8.52
CA ARG A 60 2.23 -8.61 -8.44
C ARG A 60 0.77 -8.28 -8.12
N VAL A 61 0.51 -7.69 -6.97
CA VAL A 61 -0.84 -7.54 -6.42
C VAL A 61 -1.19 -6.07 -6.18
N ALA A 62 -2.33 -5.62 -6.70
CA ALA A 62 -2.92 -4.33 -6.35
C ALA A 62 -4.07 -4.55 -5.38
N ILE A 63 -3.92 -4.07 -4.14
CA ILE A 63 -4.94 -4.20 -3.10
C ILE A 63 -5.76 -2.92 -3.09
N VAL A 64 -7.03 -3.02 -3.47
CA VAL A 64 -7.95 -1.89 -3.52
C VAL A 64 -8.85 -1.94 -2.29
N VAL A 65 -8.72 -0.93 -1.42
CA VAL A 65 -9.53 -0.81 -0.21
C VAL A 65 -10.55 0.29 -0.42
N PRO A 66 -11.85 -0.04 -0.56
CA PRO A 66 -12.89 0.97 -0.52
C PRO A 66 -12.96 1.57 0.89
N TYR A 67 -12.93 2.88 0.97
CA TYR A 67 -12.86 3.61 2.23
C TYR A 67 -13.94 4.69 2.29
N ARG A 68 -14.53 4.88 3.48
CA ARG A 68 -15.47 5.96 3.79
C ARG A 68 -15.44 6.27 5.28
N ASN A 69 -14.85 7.41 5.65
CA ASN A 69 -14.90 8.01 6.99
C ASN A 69 -14.69 7.02 8.17
N ARG A 70 -13.72 6.09 8.07
CA ARG A 70 -13.40 5.10 9.12
C ARG A 70 -11.90 4.94 9.31
N GLU A 71 -11.24 6.03 9.64
CA GLU A 71 -9.78 6.09 9.70
C GLU A 71 -9.19 5.10 10.71
N GLU A 72 -9.87 4.91 11.84
CA GLU A 72 -9.45 3.97 12.88
C GLU A 72 -9.38 2.52 12.36
N HIS A 73 -10.42 2.07 11.64
CA HIS A 73 -10.43 0.74 11.03
C HIS A 73 -9.36 0.61 9.95
N LEU A 74 -9.10 1.67 9.19
CA LEU A 74 -8.04 1.67 8.17
C LEU A 74 -6.66 1.51 8.83
N LYS A 75 -6.39 2.22 9.93
CA LYS A 75 -5.15 2.07 10.72
C LYS A 75 -4.98 0.65 11.23
N ILE A 76 -6.05 0.05 11.78
CA ILE A 76 -6.04 -1.34 12.24
C ILE A 76 -5.78 -2.30 11.08
N LEU A 77 -6.44 -2.10 9.93
CA LEU A 77 -6.24 -2.93 8.75
C LEU A 77 -4.77 -2.92 8.32
N MET A 78 -4.16 -1.73 8.18
CA MET A 78 -2.78 -1.62 7.70
C MET A 78 -1.77 -2.24 8.63
N ARG A 79 -1.95 -2.05 9.93
CA ARG A 79 -1.08 -2.65 10.94
C ARG A 79 -1.05 -4.18 10.84
N ASN A 80 -2.18 -4.79 10.50
CA ASN A 80 -2.28 -6.25 10.35
C ASN A 80 -1.87 -6.71 8.94
N LEU A 81 -2.15 -5.91 7.92
CA LEU A 81 -2.00 -6.29 6.53
C LEU A 81 -0.54 -6.26 6.07
N HIS A 82 0.25 -5.25 6.48
CA HIS A 82 1.65 -5.15 6.06
C HIS A 82 2.49 -6.39 6.44
N PRO A 83 2.49 -6.86 7.71
CA PRO A 83 3.26 -8.05 8.09
C PRO A 83 2.77 -9.32 7.40
N MET A 84 1.45 -9.43 7.19
CA MET A 84 0.87 -10.59 6.50
C MET A 84 1.37 -10.68 5.05
N LEU A 85 1.33 -9.57 4.31
CA LEU A 85 1.73 -9.53 2.89
C LEU A 85 3.25 -9.65 2.69
N GLN A 86 4.04 -9.12 3.62
CA GLN A 86 5.50 -9.25 3.60
C GLN A 86 5.94 -10.71 3.77
N ARG A 87 5.33 -11.46 4.70
CA ARG A 87 5.59 -12.91 4.86
C ARG A 87 5.24 -13.72 3.62
N GLN A 88 4.24 -13.26 2.86
CA GLN A 88 3.87 -13.87 1.59
C GLN A 88 4.84 -13.54 0.44
N GLN A 89 5.87 -12.71 0.68
CA GLN A 89 6.87 -12.29 -0.31
C GLN A 89 6.25 -11.72 -1.61
N LEU A 90 5.19 -10.92 -1.48
CA LEU A 90 4.46 -10.33 -2.60
C LEU A 90 5.08 -9.00 -3.08
N ASP A 91 5.02 -8.73 -4.39
CA ASP A 91 5.16 -7.37 -4.94
C ASP A 91 3.78 -6.70 -4.89
N TYR A 92 3.51 -5.91 -3.85
CA TYR A 92 2.17 -5.36 -3.61
C TYR A 92 2.14 -3.83 -3.52
N GLY A 93 0.98 -3.27 -3.88
CA GLY A 93 0.63 -1.87 -3.62
C GLY A 93 -0.79 -1.75 -3.07
N ILE A 94 -0.95 -0.93 -2.03
CA ILE A 94 -2.24 -0.67 -1.38
C ILE A 94 -2.81 0.65 -1.88
N TYR A 95 -4.06 0.61 -2.38
CA TYR A 95 -4.78 1.75 -2.93
C TYR A 95 -6.05 1.99 -2.12
N ILE A 96 -6.09 3.09 -1.39
CA ILE A 96 -7.27 3.50 -0.62
C ILE A 96 -8.16 4.35 -1.50
N ILE A 97 -9.35 3.85 -1.83
CA ILE A 97 -10.33 4.56 -2.66
C ILE A 97 -11.35 5.21 -1.74
N ASP A 98 -11.20 6.51 -1.51
CA ASP A 98 -12.16 7.27 -0.72
C ASP A 98 -13.44 7.54 -1.51
N GLN A 99 -14.58 7.14 -0.94
CA GLN A 99 -15.90 7.36 -1.53
C GLN A 99 -16.38 8.77 -1.18
N TYR A 100 -15.87 9.78 -1.90
CA TYR A 100 -16.52 11.08 -1.93
C TYR A 100 -17.77 10.99 -2.82
N VAL A 101 -18.91 11.44 -2.29
CA VAL A 101 -20.07 11.73 -3.13
C VAL A 101 -19.68 12.91 -4.01
N SER A 102 -19.45 12.65 -5.29
CA SER A 102 -19.52 13.72 -6.29
C SER A 102 -20.98 14.14 -6.35
N VAL A 103 -21.37 15.12 -5.53
CA VAL A 103 -22.58 15.88 -5.83
C VAL A 103 -22.25 16.62 -7.11
N VAL A 104 -22.64 16.07 -8.25
CA VAL A 104 -22.65 16.79 -9.51
C VAL A 104 -23.76 17.82 -9.38
N LEU A 105 -23.47 18.93 -8.69
CA LEU A 105 -24.26 20.13 -8.86
C LEU A 105 -23.96 20.63 -10.27
N ARG A 106 -24.75 20.19 -11.25
CA ARG A 106 -24.97 21.00 -12.45
C ARG A 106 -25.92 22.11 -12.03
N PRO A 107 -25.39 23.32 -11.85
CA PRO A 107 -25.90 24.42 -12.62
C PRO A 107 -24.75 25.23 -13.22
N SER A 108 -25.01 25.85 -14.38
CA SER A 108 -24.16 26.84 -15.04
C SER A 108 -23.22 27.63 -14.11
N GLY A 109 -21.91 27.59 -14.38
CA GLY A 109 -20.93 28.51 -13.80
C GLY A 109 -19.86 27.86 -12.92
N SER A 110 -18.62 27.90 -13.41
CA SER A 110 -17.33 27.75 -12.72
C SER A 110 -17.33 27.16 -11.30
N GLY A 111 -16.98 25.87 -11.20
CA GLY A 111 -16.68 25.19 -9.93
C GLY A 111 -15.35 24.47 -10.00
N VAL A 112 -14.36 24.96 -9.25
CA VAL A 112 -13.03 24.38 -9.08
C VAL A 112 -13.18 22.98 -8.46
N ILE A 113 -12.59 21.96 -9.10
CA ILE A 113 -12.46 20.62 -8.53
C ILE A 113 -11.11 20.57 -7.81
N PRO A 114 -11.04 20.44 -6.47
CA PRO A 114 -9.79 20.10 -5.81
C PRO A 114 -9.46 18.64 -6.15
N LYS A 115 -8.67 18.41 -7.20
CA LYS A 115 -8.15 17.09 -7.60
C LYS A 115 -6.87 16.73 -6.83
N GLU A 116 -6.83 16.98 -5.52
CA GLU A 116 -5.66 16.66 -4.68
C GLU A 116 -5.95 15.74 -3.49
N GLN A 117 -7.09 15.04 -3.43
CA GLN A 117 -7.20 13.84 -2.57
C GLN A 117 -6.67 12.60 -3.33
N GLY A 118 -5.40 12.68 -3.74
CA GLY A 118 -4.69 11.56 -4.34
C GLY A 118 -4.02 10.72 -3.26
N PHE A 119 -4.50 9.50 -3.07
CA PHE A 119 -3.76 8.30 -2.63
C PHE A 119 -2.47 8.56 -1.86
N ARG A 120 -2.55 8.96 -0.59
CA ARG A 120 -1.37 9.09 0.26
C ARG A 120 -1.61 8.43 1.62
N TYR A 121 -0.85 7.36 1.85
CA TYR A 121 -0.22 7.10 3.15
C TYR A 121 0.75 8.23 3.47
#